data_AF-A0A8J6EDE3-F1
#
_entry.id   AF-A0A8J6EDE3-F1
#
_cell.length_a   1.000
_cell.length_b   1.000
_cell.length_c   1.000
_cell.angle_alpha   90.00
_cell.angle_beta   90.00
_cell.angle_gamma   90.00
#
_symmetry.space_group_name_H-M   'P 1'
#
loop_
_entity.id
_entity.type
_entity.pdbx_description
1 polymer ?
#
loop_
_entity_poly.entity_id
_entity_poly.type
_entity_poly.pdbx_seq_one_letter_code
_entity_poly.pdbx_strand_id
1 'polypeptide(L)'
;MMFILVVCSALLMAGAALKCEVCYAMNANGCSGKSELCQSPESRCMMTLTETSLKDGEEMKSSILEKACGSVYDCIHPATLTTNEYRVSVTTKCCNEDSCNNGTMDFSGKPLSSTYNGMNCPSCFAKNSQTCDVETHVNCTGDEKHCVEYSVSREGGK
;
A
#
# COMPACT_ATOMS: atom_id res chain seq x y z
N MET A 1 -56.31 19.50 -5.13
CA MET A 1 -55.37 19.34 -3.99
C MET A 1 -54.40 18.20 -4.31
N MET A 2 -53.57 18.40 -5.33
CA MET A 2 -52.71 17.35 -5.90
C MET A 2 -51.52 18.02 -6.60
N PHE A 3 -50.72 18.79 -5.86
CA PHE A 3 -49.54 19.48 -6.43
C PHE A 3 -48.38 19.65 -5.44
N ILE A 4 -48.42 18.98 -4.30
CA ILE A 4 -47.34 18.99 -3.32
C ILE A 4 -47.08 17.53 -2.98
N LEU A 5 -45.84 17.07 -3.06
CA LEU A 5 -45.30 15.71 -2.78
C LEU A 5 -44.75 14.90 -3.97
N VAL A 6 -44.55 15.50 -5.16
CA VAL A 6 -43.77 14.86 -6.26
C VAL A 6 -42.42 15.57 -6.50
N VAL A 7 -41.89 16.28 -5.51
CA VAL A 7 -40.63 17.06 -5.64
C VAL A 7 -39.63 16.72 -4.54
N CYS A 8 -39.59 15.48 -4.06
CA CYS A 8 -38.57 15.06 -3.08
C CYS A 8 -38.02 13.64 -3.30
N SER A 9 -38.07 13.13 -4.55
CA SER A 9 -37.52 11.80 -4.88
C SER A 9 -36.17 11.87 -5.61
N ALA A 10 -35.54 13.04 -5.66
CA ALA A 10 -34.22 13.23 -6.28
C ALA A 10 -33.12 13.51 -5.25
N LEU A 11 -33.27 13.04 -4.00
CA LEU A 11 -32.10 12.77 -3.16
C LEU A 11 -31.40 11.54 -3.77
N LEU A 12 -30.70 11.78 -4.87
CA LEU A 12 -29.61 10.94 -5.32
C LEU A 12 -28.79 10.63 -4.07
N MET A 13 -28.72 9.36 -3.69
CA MET A 13 -27.74 8.88 -2.72
C MET A 13 -26.35 9.06 -3.32
N ALA A 14 -25.91 10.31 -3.50
CA ALA A 14 -24.50 10.61 -3.55
C ALA A 14 -24.02 10.35 -2.12
N GLY A 15 -23.50 9.15 -1.86
CA GLY A 15 -22.81 8.88 -0.62
C GLY A 15 -21.82 10.01 -0.37
N ALA A 16 -21.85 10.59 0.83
CA ALA A 16 -20.97 11.71 1.15
C ALA A 16 -19.52 11.31 0.83
N ALA A 17 -18.83 12.14 0.04
CA ALA A 17 -17.44 11.91 -0.31
C ALA A 17 -16.61 11.98 0.97
N LEU A 18 -15.89 10.88 1.26
CA LEU A 18 -15.05 10.75 2.44
C LEU A 18 -13.92 11.81 2.40
N LYS A 19 -13.56 12.38 3.55
CA LYS A 19 -12.44 13.31 3.68
C LYS A 19 -11.30 12.66 4.46
N CYS A 20 -10.10 12.54 3.88
CA CYS A 20 -8.97 11.82 4.48
C CYS A 20 -7.72 12.70 4.62
N GLU A 21 -6.89 12.45 5.62
CA GLU A 21 -5.55 13.05 5.70
C GLU A 21 -4.64 12.46 4.62
N VAL A 22 -3.87 13.32 3.95
CA VAL A 22 -2.90 12.95 2.91
C VAL A 22 -1.52 13.46 3.31
N CYS A 23 -0.57 12.55 3.43
CA CYS A 23 0.82 12.86 3.75
C CYS A 23 1.76 11.73 3.35
N TYR A 24 3.06 12.04 3.36
CA TYR A 24 4.12 11.12 2.98
C TYR A 24 5.33 11.38 3.89
N ALA A 25 5.97 10.31 4.37
CA ALA A 25 7.24 10.41 5.08
C ALA A 25 8.14 9.19 4.80
N MET A 26 9.45 9.42 4.75
CA MET A 26 10.46 8.36 4.67
C MET A 26 11.10 8.14 6.03
N ASN A 27 11.30 6.88 6.41
CA ASN A 27 11.98 6.46 7.64
C ASN A 27 11.40 7.12 8.91
N ALA A 28 10.07 7.24 8.97
CA ALA A 28 9.36 7.87 10.06
C ALA A 28 8.20 6.99 10.54
N ASN A 29 7.86 7.11 11.82
CA ASN A 29 6.76 6.35 12.43
C ASN A 29 5.38 6.99 12.22
N GLY A 30 5.33 8.16 11.56
CA GLY A 30 4.10 8.89 11.29
C GLY A 30 4.34 10.05 10.34
N CYS A 31 3.25 10.56 9.77
CA CYS A 31 3.23 11.83 9.06
C CYS A 31 1.93 12.55 9.37
N SER A 32 1.93 13.86 9.19
CA SER A 32 0.75 14.70 9.24
C SER A 32 0.70 15.58 8.00
N GLY A 33 -0.49 15.86 7.49
CA GLY A 33 -0.68 16.62 6.28
C GLY A 33 -2.06 17.24 6.15
N LYS A 34 -2.42 17.61 4.92
CA LYS A 34 -3.70 18.24 4.63
C LYS A 34 -4.79 17.17 4.52
N SER A 35 -6.02 17.59 4.78
CA SER A 35 -7.18 16.76 4.64
C SER A 35 -7.86 17.02 3.30
N GLU A 36 -8.06 15.99 2.49
CA GLU A 36 -8.56 16.06 1.12
C GLU A 36 -9.87 15.27 0.96
N LEU A 37 -10.75 15.75 0.08
CA LEU A 37 -11.98 15.04 -0.30
C LEU A 37 -11.63 13.94 -1.31
N CYS A 38 -12.03 12.71 -1.00
CA CYS A 38 -11.85 11.57 -1.89
C CYS A 38 -12.83 11.64 -3.07
N GLN A 39 -12.34 11.29 -4.26
CA GLN A 39 -13.12 11.41 -5.49
C GLN A 39 -14.17 10.31 -5.65
N SER A 40 -13.92 9.12 -5.10
CA SER A 40 -14.83 7.98 -5.21
C SER A 40 -15.67 7.83 -3.94
N PRO A 41 -16.99 7.55 -4.07
CA PRO A 41 -17.84 7.25 -2.92
C PRO A 41 -17.47 5.93 -2.23
N GLU A 42 -16.73 5.05 -2.91
CA GLU A 42 -16.21 3.79 -2.34
C GLU A 42 -14.83 3.95 -1.70
N SER A 43 -14.30 5.18 -1.64
CA SER A 43 -12.98 5.43 -1.07
C SER A 43 -12.91 5.10 0.42
N ARG A 44 -11.71 4.71 0.84
CA ARG A 44 -11.31 4.54 2.24
C ARG A 44 -10.14 5.46 2.55
N CYS A 45 -10.08 5.94 3.78
CA CYS A 45 -8.88 6.59 4.27
C CYS A 45 -7.84 5.51 4.55
N MET A 46 -6.68 5.62 3.93
CA MET A 46 -5.61 4.64 4.03
C MET A 46 -4.43 5.19 4.83
N MET A 47 -3.76 4.26 5.50
CA MET A 47 -2.40 4.41 6.03
C MET A 47 -1.61 3.20 5.56
N THR A 48 -0.60 3.44 4.73
CA THR A 48 0.24 2.41 4.14
C THR A 48 1.66 2.55 4.64
N LEU A 49 2.21 1.47 5.17
CA LEU A 49 3.63 1.33 5.49
C LEU A 49 4.25 0.39 4.45
N THR A 50 5.19 0.92 3.67
CA THR A 50 6.04 0.14 2.78
C THR A 50 7.42 0.04 3.39
N GLU A 51 7.85 -1.17 3.70
CA GLU A 51 9.20 -1.44 4.19
C GLU A 51 10.01 -2.11 3.08
N THR A 52 11.25 -1.70 2.95
CA THR A 52 12.17 -2.24 1.94
C THR A 52 13.50 -2.55 2.60
N SER A 53 13.99 -3.77 2.40
CA SER A 53 15.34 -4.19 2.81
C SER A 53 16.15 -4.59 1.57
N LEU A 54 17.36 -4.03 1.45
CA LEU A 54 18.35 -4.42 0.44
C LEU A 54 19.57 -5.05 1.11
N LYS A 55 20.07 -6.13 0.54
CA LYS A 55 21.35 -6.74 0.89
C LYS A 55 22.45 -6.19 -0.02
N ASP A 56 22.89 -4.96 0.21
CA ASP A 56 23.98 -4.31 -0.53
C ASP A 56 25.19 -4.14 0.40
N GLY A 57 25.94 -5.24 0.59
CA GLY A 57 27.03 -5.33 1.58
C GLY A 57 26.54 -5.38 3.03
N GLU A 58 25.87 -4.32 3.50
CA GLU A 58 25.13 -4.26 4.77
C GLU A 58 23.61 -4.25 4.51
N GLU A 59 22.81 -4.75 5.46
CA GLU A 59 21.35 -4.77 5.32
C GLU A 59 20.78 -3.35 5.46
N MET A 60 20.55 -2.68 4.32
CA MET A 60 19.95 -1.36 4.29
C MET A 60 18.43 -1.48 4.43
N LYS A 61 17.86 -0.90 5.48
CA LYS A 61 16.41 -0.83 5.70
C LYS A 61 15.90 0.58 5.45
N SER A 62 14.79 0.67 4.74
CA SER A 62 14.06 1.92 4.56
C SER A 62 12.57 1.67 4.70
N SER A 63 11.83 2.70 5.11
CA SER A 63 10.38 2.66 5.17
C SER A 63 9.77 3.91 4.56
N ILE A 64 8.58 3.75 4.01
CA ILE A 64 7.73 4.83 3.51
C ILE A 64 6.39 4.68 4.21
N LEU A 65 5.95 5.76 4.85
CA LEU A 65 4.60 5.89 5.38
C LEU A 65 3.82 6.86 4.50
N GLU A 66 2.66 6.42 4.05
CA GLU A 66 1.76 7.20 3.22
C GLU A 66 0.35 7.20 3.81
N LYS A 67 -0.28 8.38 3.82
CA LYS A 67 -1.72 8.54 4.04
C LYS A 67 -2.35 9.03 2.76
N ALA A 68 -3.47 8.44 2.36
CA ALA A 68 -4.14 8.77 1.10
C ALA A 68 -5.63 8.39 1.12
N CYS A 69 -6.37 8.91 0.14
CA CYS A 69 -7.61 8.30 -0.32
C CYS A 69 -7.28 7.06 -1.16
N GLY A 70 -7.89 5.92 -0.86
CA GLY A 70 -7.70 4.70 -1.66
C GLY A 70 -8.94 3.86 -1.81
N SER A 71 -8.80 2.70 -2.44
CA SER A 71 -9.92 1.79 -2.67
C SER A 71 -10.01 0.74 -1.57
N VAL A 72 -11.18 0.10 -1.43
CA VAL A 72 -11.33 -1.07 -0.54
C VAL A 72 -10.40 -2.22 -0.94
N TYR A 73 -10.06 -2.33 -2.23
CA TYR A 73 -9.17 -3.37 -2.73
C TYR A 73 -7.77 -3.27 -2.11
N ASP A 74 -7.22 -2.07 -2.00
CA ASP A 74 -5.88 -1.83 -1.44
C ASP A 74 -5.81 -2.17 0.05
N CYS A 75 -6.96 -2.14 0.74
CA CYS A 75 -7.09 -2.43 2.16
C CYS A 75 -6.98 -3.92 2.52
N ILE A 76 -7.32 -4.80 1.58
CA ILE A 76 -7.49 -6.24 1.85
C ILE A 76 -6.41 -7.10 1.19
N HIS A 77 -5.54 -6.50 0.39
CA HIS A 77 -4.46 -7.19 -0.32
C HIS A 77 -3.10 -6.68 0.14
N PRO A 78 -2.60 -7.13 1.32
CA PRO A 78 -1.21 -6.88 1.68
C PRO A 78 -0.29 -7.52 0.62
N ALA A 79 0.79 -6.84 0.30
CA ALA A 79 1.74 -7.30 -0.71
C ALA A 79 3.10 -7.55 -0.07
N THR A 80 3.65 -8.73 -0.30
CA THR A 80 5.04 -9.03 0.03
C THR A 80 5.73 -9.57 -1.20
N LEU A 81 6.96 -9.13 -1.37
CA LEU A 81 7.82 -9.60 -2.43
C LEU A 81 9.20 -9.86 -1.86
N THR A 82 9.73 -11.03 -2.15
CA THR A 82 11.07 -11.43 -1.72
C THR A 82 11.87 -11.94 -2.89
N THR A 83 13.08 -11.42 -3.01
CA THR A 83 14.17 -11.95 -3.82
C THR A 83 15.33 -12.30 -2.87
N ASN A 84 16.43 -12.83 -3.39
CA ASN A 84 17.61 -13.10 -2.57
C ASN A 84 18.27 -11.83 -2.01
N GLU A 85 18.14 -10.70 -2.70
CA GLU A 85 18.82 -9.43 -2.39
C GLU A 85 17.89 -8.32 -1.91
N TYR A 86 16.59 -8.45 -2.20
CA TYR A 86 15.60 -7.41 -2.03
C TYR A 86 14.35 -7.98 -1.40
N ARG A 87 13.78 -7.29 -0.42
CA ARG A 87 12.45 -7.61 0.10
C ARG A 87 11.64 -6.35 0.29
N VAL A 88 10.38 -6.42 -0.11
CA VAL A 88 9.36 -5.40 0.13
C VAL A 88 8.19 -6.00 0.87
N SER A 89 7.69 -5.25 1.83
CA SER A 89 6.40 -5.51 2.44
C SER A 89 5.55 -4.25 2.47
N VAL A 90 4.30 -4.40 2.06
CA VAL A 90 3.27 -3.36 2.07
C VAL A 90 2.20 -3.77 3.06
N THR A 91 2.06 -2.99 4.12
CA THR A 91 0.99 -3.14 5.10
C THR A 91 0.09 -1.93 5.05
N THR A 92 -1.20 -2.16 4.82
CA THR A 92 -2.19 -1.08 4.72
C THR A 92 -3.26 -1.27 5.79
N LYS A 93 -3.66 -0.18 6.44
CA LYS A 93 -4.88 -0.12 7.24
C LYS A 93 -5.82 0.91 6.67
N CYS A 94 -7.10 0.60 6.78
CA CYS A 94 -8.16 1.41 6.22
C CYS A 94 -9.28 1.65 7.21
N CYS A 95 -9.95 2.76 7.03
CA CYS A 95 -11.15 3.15 7.77
C CYS A 95 -12.10 3.96 6.88
N ASN A 96 -13.34 4.12 7.33
CA ASN A 96 -14.46 4.62 6.53
C ASN A 96 -15.16 5.85 7.12
N GLU A 97 -14.49 6.57 8.02
CA GLU A 97 -15.00 7.81 8.62
C GLU A 97 -14.10 8.99 8.26
N ASP A 98 -14.63 10.21 8.28
CA ASP A 98 -13.85 11.39 7.94
C ASP A 98 -12.63 11.55 8.86
N SER A 99 -11.46 11.70 8.25
CA SER A 99 -10.17 11.90 8.91
C SER A 99 -9.83 10.82 9.94
N CYS A 100 -10.39 9.61 9.79
CA CYS A 100 -10.11 8.47 10.67
C CYS A 100 -8.67 7.98 10.58
N ASN A 101 -7.94 8.40 9.54
CA ASN A 101 -6.52 8.14 9.38
C ASN A 101 -5.60 9.19 10.03
N ASN A 102 -6.15 10.09 10.85
CA ASN A 102 -5.36 11.05 11.62
C ASN A 102 -4.51 10.35 12.70
N GLY A 103 -3.36 10.94 13.02
CA GLY A 103 -2.48 10.50 14.10
C GLY A 103 -1.46 9.45 13.69
N THR A 104 -0.85 8.82 14.70
CA THR A 104 0.16 7.78 14.53
C THR A 104 -0.49 6.42 14.59
N MET A 105 -0.19 5.55 13.63
CA MET A 105 -0.74 4.21 13.58
C MET A 105 0.33 3.19 13.92
N ASP A 106 -0.04 2.25 14.79
CA ASP A 106 0.82 1.13 15.14
C ASP A 106 0.73 0.03 14.08
N PHE A 107 1.81 -0.18 13.32
CA PHE A 107 1.92 -1.26 12.34
C PHE A 107 2.48 -2.57 12.93
N SER A 108 2.45 -2.76 14.25
CA SER A 108 2.83 -4.01 14.95
C SER A 108 1.95 -5.24 14.62
N GLY A 109 1.33 -5.27 13.44
CA GLY A 109 0.53 -6.37 12.94
C GLY A 109 1.32 -7.67 12.82
N LYS A 110 0.59 -8.76 12.54
CA LYS A 110 1.11 -10.12 12.48
C LYS A 110 2.42 -10.17 11.69
N PRO A 111 3.53 -10.64 12.29
CA PRO A 111 4.80 -10.72 11.59
C PRO A 111 4.64 -11.59 10.34
N LEU A 112 5.26 -11.15 9.25
CA LEU A 112 5.29 -11.92 8.01
C LEU A 112 5.93 -13.28 8.30
N SER A 113 5.23 -14.35 7.94
CA SER A 113 5.76 -15.70 8.15
C SER A 113 7.00 -15.89 7.29
N SER A 114 8.09 -16.29 7.92
CA SER A 114 9.32 -16.70 7.24
C SER A 114 9.34 -18.21 6.93
N THR A 115 8.23 -18.91 7.16
CA THR A 115 8.12 -20.34 6.90
C THR A 115 7.99 -20.58 5.40
N TYR A 116 8.84 -21.46 4.86
CA TYR A 116 8.76 -21.90 3.47
C TYR A 116 7.38 -22.48 3.16
N ASN A 117 6.78 -22.03 2.07
CA ASN A 117 5.42 -22.40 1.70
C ASN A 117 5.32 -23.46 0.59
N GLY A 118 6.46 -24.03 0.17
CA GLY A 118 6.50 -25.04 -0.90
C GLY A 118 6.75 -24.49 -2.30
N MET A 119 6.78 -23.16 -2.48
CA MET A 119 7.03 -22.53 -3.77
C MET A 119 8.46 -22.00 -3.88
N ASN A 120 9.10 -22.27 -5.01
CA ASN A 120 10.44 -21.79 -5.32
C ASN A 120 10.38 -21.01 -6.63
N CYS A 121 10.90 -19.78 -6.63
CA CYS A 121 10.82 -18.87 -7.77
C CYS A 121 12.21 -18.46 -8.27
N PRO A 122 12.38 -18.26 -9.59
CA PRO A 122 13.51 -17.53 -10.15
C PRO A 122 13.70 -16.18 -9.46
N SER A 123 14.94 -15.79 -9.18
CA SER A 123 15.27 -14.54 -8.48
C SER A 123 16.46 -13.85 -9.15
N CYS A 124 16.25 -12.60 -9.54
CA CYS A 124 17.32 -11.65 -9.88
C CYS A 124 16.93 -10.25 -9.40
N PHE A 125 17.93 -9.41 -9.15
CA PHE A 125 17.74 -8.01 -8.81
C PHE A 125 18.85 -7.20 -9.48
N ALA A 126 18.49 -6.07 -10.08
CA ALA A 126 19.46 -5.11 -10.59
C ALA A 126 18.98 -3.68 -10.35
N LYS A 127 19.84 -2.89 -9.71
CA LYS A 127 19.61 -1.46 -9.50
C LYS A 127 20.18 -0.68 -10.68
N ASN A 128 19.46 0.34 -11.16
CA ASN A 128 19.85 1.16 -12.32
C ASN A 128 19.98 0.37 -13.64
N SER A 129 19.33 -0.78 -13.74
CA SER A 129 19.20 -1.59 -14.96
C SER A 129 17.73 -1.93 -15.18
N GLN A 130 17.32 -2.13 -16.44
CA GLN A 130 15.96 -2.60 -16.75
C GLN A 130 15.86 -4.13 -16.71
N THR A 131 16.99 -4.83 -16.85
CA THR A 131 17.07 -6.28 -16.92
C THR A 131 18.04 -6.83 -15.89
N CYS A 132 17.78 -8.06 -15.46
CA CYS A 132 18.71 -8.89 -14.70
C CYS A 132 18.62 -10.32 -15.21
N ASP A 133 19.75 -11.03 -15.18
CA ASP A 133 19.77 -12.45 -15.53
C ASP A 133 19.45 -13.29 -14.29
N VAL A 134 18.63 -14.32 -14.45
CA VAL A 134 18.29 -15.24 -13.36
C VAL A 134 19.50 -16.12 -13.05
N GLU A 135 20.21 -15.78 -11.98
CA GLU A 135 21.32 -16.60 -11.46
C GLU A 135 20.91 -17.46 -10.27
N THR A 136 19.81 -17.09 -9.60
CA THR A 136 19.45 -17.67 -8.31
C THR A 136 17.96 -17.98 -8.21
N HIS A 137 17.61 -18.75 -7.18
CA HIS A 137 16.23 -19.05 -6.83
C HIS A 137 15.98 -18.65 -5.39
N VAL A 138 14.74 -18.29 -5.07
CA VAL A 138 14.30 -17.92 -3.73
C VAL A 138 13.19 -18.88 -3.27
N ASN A 139 13.28 -19.30 -2.01
CA ASN A 139 12.22 -20.07 -1.35
C ASN A 139 11.15 -19.10 -0.86
N CYS A 140 9.96 -19.16 -1.45
CA CYS A 140 8.84 -18.30 -1.07
C CYS A 140 8.33 -18.66 0.32
N THR A 141 7.86 -17.64 1.05
CA THR A 141 7.45 -17.78 2.45
C THR A 141 6.04 -17.27 2.67
N GLY A 142 5.35 -17.82 3.68
CA GLY A 142 4.02 -17.37 4.05
C GLY A 142 3.04 -17.35 2.86
N ASP A 143 2.48 -16.18 2.57
CA ASP A 143 1.45 -15.98 1.53
C ASP A 143 2.01 -15.61 0.14
N GLU A 144 3.34 -15.64 -0.06
CA GLU A 144 3.97 -15.45 -1.37
C GLU A 144 3.73 -16.66 -2.29
N LYS A 145 2.60 -16.68 -3.00
CA LYS A 145 2.12 -17.85 -3.79
C LYS A 145 2.29 -17.69 -5.31
N HIS A 146 3.03 -16.70 -5.76
CA HIS A 146 3.24 -16.42 -7.18
C HIS A 146 4.66 -15.94 -7.45
N CYS A 147 5.23 -16.37 -8.58
CA CYS A 147 6.46 -15.80 -9.12
C CYS A 147 6.10 -14.60 -10.01
N VAL A 148 6.80 -13.47 -9.83
CA VAL A 148 6.52 -12.23 -10.57
C VAL A 148 7.82 -11.61 -11.09
N GLU A 149 7.70 -10.89 -12.20
CA GLU A 149 8.75 -10.06 -12.78
C GLU A 149 8.20 -8.64 -12.93
N TYR A 150 8.97 -7.64 -12.52
CA TYR A 150 8.57 -6.24 -12.65
C TYR A 150 9.81 -5.33 -12.69
N SER A 151 9.67 -4.18 -13.35
CA SER A 151 10.68 -3.13 -13.40
C SER A 151 10.07 -1.83 -12.87
N VAL A 152 10.80 -1.11 -12.02
CA VAL A 152 10.34 0.17 -11.46
C VAL A 152 11.28 1.28 -11.89
N SER A 153 10.71 2.31 -12.51
CA SER A 153 11.40 3.57 -12.81
C SER A 153 10.75 4.70 -12.03
N ARG A 154 11.58 5.56 -11.42
CA ARG A 154 11.13 6.86 -10.92
C ARG A 154 11.58 7.94 -11.90
N GLU A 155 10.63 8.61 -12.53
CA GLU A 155 10.93 9.89 -13.16
C GLU A 155 11.13 10.92 -12.04
N GLY A 156 12.25 11.66 -12.08
CA GLY A 156 12.52 12.70 -11.10
C GLY A 156 11.43 13.76 -11.14
N GLY A 157 10.53 13.75 -10.15
CA GLY A 157 9.53 14.79 -9.94
C GLY A 157 10.15 16.01 -9.26
N LYS A 158 9.88 17.18 -9.83
CA LYS A 158 10.29 18.52 -9.35
C LYS A 158 9.95 18.77 -7.88
#